data_AF-H9UDD2-F1
#
_entry.id   AF-H9UDD2-F1
#
_cell.length_a   1.000
_cell.length_b   1.000
_cell.length_c   1.000
_cell.angle_alpha   90.00
_cell.angle_beta   90.00
_cell.angle_gamma   90.00
#
_symmetry.space_group_name_H-M   'P 1'
#
loop_
_entity.id
_entity.type
_entity.pdbx_description
1 polymer ?
#
loop_
_entity_poly.entity_id
_entity_poly.type
_entity_poly.pdbx_seq_one_letter_code
_entity_poly.pdbx_strand_id
1 'polypeptide(L)'
;MKKVLWLFIAVLMALVVTSCVEQPQPQPQPIGKTITVDGALTEWGTLLVTDLATDSKWGSANELYAAGICFDATQLYIGGEYTKEGYNNFMVIVDISGVEGATNTAQHEWENRMYAVENGDIDLVIEAWDNGFEAWKVTPDGFVKITDSVSKAFNAGEHIKAEFAIPLEIFGITKASTELTVKAAFVLTGGTSDNGTVQWAADFLPEQEATPVSGDSGYQAPLVLKSMITYSPEH
;
A
#
# COMPACT_ATOMS: atom_id res chain seq x y z
N MET A 1 -24.63 4.10 -45.54
CA MET A 1 -25.01 4.42 -44.15
C MET A 1 -25.00 3.19 -43.22
N LYS A 2 -25.55 2.02 -43.59
CA LYS A 2 -25.51 0.83 -42.72
C LYS A 2 -24.09 0.36 -42.36
N LYS A 3 -23.15 0.28 -43.29
CA LYS A 3 -21.78 -0.24 -43.02
C LYS A 3 -20.94 0.61 -42.06
N VAL A 4 -21.17 1.93 -42.02
CA VAL A 4 -20.44 2.86 -41.13
C VAL A 4 -20.95 2.74 -39.69
N LEU A 5 -22.26 2.52 -39.51
CA LEU A 5 -22.88 2.36 -38.19
C LEU A 5 -22.39 1.07 -37.47
N TRP A 6 -22.15 -0.02 -38.21
CA TRP A 6 -21.61 -1.26 -37.65
C TRP A 6 -20.14 -1.13 -37.21
N LEU A 7 -19.33 -0.33 -37.93
CA LEU A 7 -17.95 -0.04 -37.53
C LEU A 7 -17.89 0.81 -36.25
N PHE A 8 -18.77 1.81 -36.11
CA PHE A 8 -18.84 2.61 -34.88
C PHE A 8 -19.29 1.79 -33.67
N ILE A 9 -20.25 0.88 -33.83
CA ILE A 9 -20.69 0.00 -32.72
C ILE A 9 -19.60 -1.00 -32.34
N ALA A 10 -18.86 -1.55 -33.31
CA ALA A 10 -17.75 -2.47 -33.04
C ALA A 10 -16.57 -1.79 -32.33
N VAL A 11 -16.24 -0.55 -32.73
CA VAL A 11 -15.21 0.26 -32.05
C VAL A 11 -15.66 0.69 -30.66
N LEU A 12 -16.93 1.06 -30.48
CA LEU A 12 -17.48 1.41 -29.17
C LEU A 12 -17.52 0.19 -28.23
N MET A 13 -17.90 -1.00 -28.72
CA MET A 13 -17.83 -2.22 -27.91
C MET A 13 -16.38 -2.58 -27.59
N ALA A 14 -15.44 -2.49 -28.54
CA ALA A 14 -14.03 -2.75 -28.27
C ALA A 14 -13.43 -1.79 -27.22
N LEU A 15 -13.85 -0.52 -27.22
CA LEU A 15 -13.45 0.47 -26.20
C LEU A 15 -14.07 0.22 -24.82
N VAL A 16 -15.26 -0.39 -24.76
CA VAL A 16 -15.93 -0.71 -23.48
C VAL A 16 -15.35 -1.97 -22.84
N VAL A 17 -14.75 -2.90 -23.60
CA VAL A 17 -14.11 -4.10 -23.01
C VAL A 17 -12.69 -3.82 -22.51
N THR A 18 -12.04 -2.73 -22.90
CA THR A 18 -10.66 -2.40 -22.47
C THR A 18 -10.58 -1.37 -21.34
N SER A 19 -11.71 -0.91 -20.78
CA SER A 19 -11.71 0.11 -19.72
C SER A 19 -12.22 -0.39 -18.36
N CYS A 20 -12.34 -1.70 -18.15
CA CYS A 20 -12.35 -2.21 -16.79
C CYS A 20 -10.93 -2.08 -16.26
N VAL A 21 -10.67 -1.00 -15.50
CA VAL A 21 -9.55 -0.97 -14.57
C VAL A 21 -9.73 -2.20 -13.68
N GLU A 22 -8.80 -3.14 -13.76
CA GLU A 22 -8.94 -4.47 -13.17
C GLU A 22 -8.63 -4.33 -11.69
N GLN A 23 -9.64 -3.95 -10.89
CA GLN A 23 -9.46 -3.73 -9.45
C GLN A 23 -8.69 -4.90 -8.82
N PRO A 24 -7.72 -4.63 -7.92
CA PRO A 24 -6.90 -5.67 -7.33
C PRO A 24 -7.77 -6.78 -6.75
N GLN A 25 -7.58 -8.01 -7.24
CA GLN A 25 -8.34 -9.16 -6.75
C GLN A 25 -8.06 -9.36 -5.25
N PRO A 26 -9.07 -9.69 -4.44
CA PRO A 26 -8.86 -10.03 -3.03
C PRO A 26 -7.81 -11.14 -2.88
N GLN A 27 -6.93 -10.97 -1.89
CA GLN A 27 -5.85 -11.89 -1.57
C GLN A 27 -6.26 -12.77 -0.37
N PRO A 28 -6.69 -14.01 -0.61
CA PRO A 28 -7.04 -14.92 0.48
C PRO A 28 -5.83 -15.19 1.37
N GLN A 29 -6.03 -15.18 2.68
CA GLN A 29 -5.02 -15.38 3.71
C GLN A 29 -5.19 -16.74 4.37
N PRO A 30 -4.15 -17.59 4.38
CA PRO A 30 -4.22 -18.86 5.07
C PRO A 30 -4.44 -18.63 6.56
N ILE A 31 -5.47 -19.28 7.12
CA ILE A 31 -5.84 -19.11 8.53
C ILE A 31 -4.68 -19.54 9.44
N GLY A 32 -4.23 -18.62 10.30
CA GLY A 32 -3.21 -18.91 11.31
C GLY A 32 -1.79 -19.03 10.76
N LYS A 33 -1.54 -18.53 9.55
CA LYS A 33 -0.18 -18.42 9.02
C LYS A 33 0.59 -17.34 9.79
N THR A 34 1.68 -17.78 10.42
CA THR A 34 2.69 -16.91 11.04
C THR A 34 3.82 -16.66 10.04
N ILE A 35 4.42 -15.47 10.09
CA ILE A 35 5.63 -15.11 9.36
C ILE A 35 6.77 -14.92 10.36
N THR A 36 7.93 -15.50 10.06
CA THR A 36 9.17 -15.20 10.78
C THR A 36 9.74 -13.89 10.24
N VAL A 37 9.84 -12.86 11.08
CA VAL A 37 10.43 -11.57 10.70
C VAL A 37 11.95 -11.65 10.75
N ASP A 38 12.59 -11.96 9.61
CA ASP A 38 14.05 -12.18 9.50
C ASP A 38 14.70 -11.47 8.29
N GLY A 39 13.92 -10.73 7.51
CA GLY A 39 14.34 -10.00 6.32
C GLY A 39 14.37 -10.87 5.07
N ALA A 40 13.81 -12.08 5.11
CA ALA A 40 13.75 -13.00 3.98
C ALA A 40 12.31 -13.32 3.58
N LEU A 41 11.92 -12.89 2.38
CA LEU A 41 10.56 -13.07 1.87
C LEU A 41 10.24 -14.50 1.39
N THR A 42 11.07 -15.50 1.69
CA THR A 42 10.88 -16.87 1.20
C THR A 42 9.61 -17.50 1.77
N GLU A 43 9.28 -17.21 3.03
CA GLU A 43 8.09 -17.75 3.70
C GLU A 43 6.79 -17.17 3.14
N TRP A 44 6.85 -15.98 2.54
CA TRP A 44 5.68 -15.31 1.99
C TRP A 44 5.12 -16.02 0.77
N GLY A 45 5.98 -16.52 -0.13
CA GLY A 45 5.56 -17.26 -1.32
C GLY A 45 4.48 -16.52 -2.11
N THR A 46 3.29 -17.12 -2.21
CA THR A 46 2.14 -16.55 -2.93
C THR A 46 1.35 -15.50 -2.16
N LEU A 47 1.76 -15.14 -0.94
CA LEU A 47 1.13 -14.08 -0.14
C LEU A 47 1.59 -12.68 -0.57
N LEU A 48 2.67 -12.60 -1.35
CA LEU A 48 3.08 -11.37 -1.99
C LEU A 48 2.30 -11.17 -3.28
N VAL A 49 1.78 -9.97 -3.45
CA VAL A 49 1.37 -9.46 -4.75
C VAL A 49 2.62 -8.88 -5.41
N THR A 50 2.91 -9.36 -6.62
CA THR A 50 4.06 -8.92 -7.41
C THR A 50 3.64 -7.81 -8.35
N ASP A 51 4.43 -6.75 -8.40
CA ASP A 51 4.41 -5.86 -9.55
C ASP A 51 5.14 -6.54 -10.72
N LEU A 52 4.49 -6.57 -11.87
CA LEU A 52 5.05 -7.15 -13.09
C LEU A 52 5.56 -6.08 -14.06
N ALA A 53 5.22 -4.82 -13.83
CA ALA A 53 5.77 -3.70 -14.55
C ALA A 53 7.11 -3.30 -13.92
N THR A 54 7.91 -2.56 -14.69
CA THR A 54 9.00 -1.76 -14.14
C THR A 54 8.71 -0.35 -14.58
N ASP A 55 7.82 0.30 -13.84
CA ASP A 55 7.19 1.56 -14.24
C ASP A 55 7.34 2.65 -13.21
N SER A 56 8.40 2.56 -12.40
CA SER A 56 8.95 3.67 -11.65
C SER A 56 8.89 4.96 -12.44
N LYS A 57 8.15 5.92 -11.91
CA LYS A 57 7.86 7.18 -12.58
C LYS A 57 9.07 8.12 -12.60
N TRP A 58 10.04 7.95 -11.70
CA TRP A 58 11.33 8.64 -11.77
C TRP A 58 12.46 7.84 -11.15
N GLY A 59 13.63 7.90 -11.80
CA GLY A 59 14.83 7.20 -11.36
C GLY A 59 14.67 5.68 -11.53
N SER A 60 15.55 5.05 -12.28
CA SER A 60 15.44 3.61 -12.60
C SER A 60 15.61 2.67 -11.40
N ALA A 61 15.79 3.19 -10.18
CA ALA A 61 15.95 2.42 -8.95
C ALA A 61 14.98 2.88 -7.85
N ASN A 62 13.78 3.35 -8.23
CA ASN A 62 12.66 3.58 -7.32
C ASN A 62 11.48 2.67 -7.70
N GLU A 63 11.66 1.38 -7.50
CA GLU A 63 10.75 0.34 -7.98
C GLU A 63 10.27 -0.55 -6.83
N LEU A 64 8.97 -0.83 -6.78
CA LEU A 64 8.32 -1.71 -5.82
C LEU A 64 7.98 -3.04 -6.50
N TYR A 65 8.80 -4.07 -6.28
CA TYR A 65 8.67 -5.34 -6.98
C TYR A 65 7.57 -6.24 -6.41
N ALA A 66 7.37 -6.21 -5.10
CA ALA A 66 6.37 -7.03 -4.44
C ALA A 66 6.05 -6.50 -3.04
N ALA A 67 4.82 -6.67 -2.60
CA ALA A 67 4.45 -6.46 -1.21
C ALA A 67 3.23 -7.31 -0.81
N GLY A 68 3.00 -7.45 0.49
CA GLY A 68 1.88 -8.24 0.99
C GLY A 68 1.56 -8.00 2.45
N ILE A 69 0.36 -8.43 2.82
CA ILE A 69 -0.11 -8.55 4.20
C ILE A 69 -0.35 -10.03 4.50
N CYS A 70 -0.02 -10.45 5.72
CA CYS A 70 -0.47 -11.71 6.32
C CYS A 70 -0.91 -11.43 7.76
N PHE A 71 -1.73 -12.28 8.37
CA PHE A 71 -2.05 -12.13 9.80
C PHE A 71 -2.38 -13.47 10.45
N ASP A 72 -1.99 -13.59 11.72
CA ASP A 72 -2.42 -14.68 12.59
C ASP A 72 -3.36 -14.19 13.69
N ALA A 73 -3.54 -14.96 14.76
CA ALA A 73 -4.43 -14.57 15.87
C ALA A 73 -3.95 -13.33 16.64
N THR A 74 -2.67 -12.98 16.55
CA THR A 74 -1.99 -12.01 17.41
C THR A 74 -1.24 -10.91 16.67
N GLN A 75 -0.84 -11.16 15.42
CA GLN A 75 0.04 -10.27 14.66
C GLN A 75 -0.50 -9.99 13.26
N LEU A 76 -0.33 -8.74 12.82
CA LEU A 76 -0.36 -8.34 11.42
C LEU A 76 1.09 -8.35 10.91
N TYR A 77 1.32 -9.02 9.79
CA TYR A 77 2.61 -9.07 9.11
C TYR A 77 2.56 -8.26 7.83
N ILE A 78 3.62 -7.49 7.58
CA ILE A 78 3.78 -6.68 6.36
C ILE A 78 5.14 -7.02 5.75
N GLY A 79 5.15 -7.31 4.45
CA GLY A 79 6.35 -7.66 3.69
C GLY A 79 6.45 -6.78 2.45
N GLY A 80 7.67 -6.41 2.07
CA GLY A 80 7.94 -5.62 0.86
C GLY A 80 9.32 -5.87 0.29
N GLU A 81 9.42 -5.88 -1.03
CA GLU A 81 10.65 -5.94 -1.83
C GLU A 81 10.70 -4.74 -2.78
N TYR A 82 11.72 -3.90 -2.63
CA TYR A 82 11.82 -2.65 -3.38
C TYR A 82 13.26 -2.21 -3.60
N THR A 83 13.45 -1.27 -4.52
CA THR A 83 14.65 -0.43 -4.64
C THR A 83 14.25 1.01 -4.40
N LYS A 84 15.14 1.79 -3.78
CA LYS A 84 14.93 3.23 -3.58
C LYS A 84 16.22 4.00 -3.80
N GLU A 85 16.08 5.22 -4.31
CA GLU A 85 17.13 6.22 -4.38
C GLU A 85 16.76 7.45 -3.55
N GLY A 86 17.79 8.21 -3.15
CA GLY A 86 17.62 9.48 -2.44
C GLY A 86 16.72 9.39 -1.22
N TYR A 87 15.79 10.34 -1.10
CA TYR A 87 14.88 10.50 0.05
C TYR A 87 13.54 9.77 -0.10
N ASN A 88 13.41 8.88 -1.08
CA ASN A 88 12.21 8.07 -1.23
C ASN A 88 12.11 7.03 -0.12
N ASN A 89 10.90 6.80 0.37
CA ASN A 89 10.59 5.86 1.43
C ASN A 89 9.56 4.83 0.95
N PHE A 90 9.65 3.61 1.45
CA PHE A 90 8.61 2.61 1.30
C PHE A 90 7.54 2.87 2.36
N MET A 91 6.31 3.14 1.95
CA MET A 91 5.19 3.42 2.84
C MET A 91 4.06 2.42 2.62
N VAL A 92 3.46 1.99 3.72
CA VAL A 92 2.32 1.09 3.75
C VAL A 92 1.20 1.76 4.52
N ILE A 93 0.03 1.85 3.90
CA ILE A 93 -1.17 2.51 4.45
C ILE A 93 -2.25 1.45 4.56
N VAL A 94 -2.80 1.26 5.76
CA VAL A 94 -3.64 0.11 6.08
C VAL A 94 -4.98 0.53 6.71
N ASP A 95 -6.05 -0.08 6.23
CA ASP A 95 -7.43 -0.10 6.75
C ASP A 95 -7.69 -1.50 7.35
N ILE A 96 -8.17 -1.56 8.58
CA ILE A 96 -8.39 -2.79 9.33
C ILE A 96 -9.86 -2.87 9.75
N SER A 97 -10.57 -3.91 9.30
CA SER A 97 -12.00 -4.06 9.57
C SER A 97 -12.34 -3.99 11.06
N GLY A 98 -13.24 -3.09 11.43
CA GLY A 98 -13.71 -2.93 12.81
C GLY A 98 -12.82 -2.05 13.69
N VAL A 99 -11.77 -1.46 13.11
CA VAL A 99 -10.99 -0.36 13.70
C VAL A 99 -11.52 0.95 13.10
N GLU A 100 -11.44 2.03 13.86
CA GLU A 100 -11.82 3.36 13.40
C GLU A 100 -10.56 4.23 13.32
N GLY A 101 -10.32 4.76 12.13
CA GLY A 101 -9.13 5.50 11.76
C GLY A 101 -9.46 6.90 11.22
N ALA A 102 -8.52 7.48 10.47
CA ALA A 102 -8.71 8.77 9.79
C ALA A 102 -8.77 8.58 8.28
N THR A 103 -9.57 9.37 7.57
CA THR A 103 -9.65 9.31 6.09
C THR A 103 -8.48 10.00 5.38
N ASN A 104 -7.62 10.70 6.12
CA ASN A 104 -6.55 11.53 5.58
C ASN A 104 -5.40 11.71 6.59
N THR A 105 -4.16 11.72 6.11
CA THR A 105 -2.94 11.91 6.90
C THR A 105 -2.38 13.32 6.90
N ALA A 106 -3.04 14.29 6.27
CA ALA A 106 -2.54 15.67 6.16
C ALA A 106 -2.30 16.40 7.49
N GLN A 107 -2.87 15.89 8.60
CA GLN A 107 -2.64 16.43 9.94
C GLN A 107 -1.42 15.81 10.64
N HIS A 108 -0.73 14.86 9.99
CA HIS A 108 0.48 14.26 10.54
C HIS A 108 1.63 15.27 10.61
N GLU A 109 2.43 15.19 11.66
CA GLU A 109 3.65 15.98 11.88
C GLU A 109 4.77 15.76 10.83
N TRP A 110 4.60 14.89 9.84
CA TRP A 110 5.62 14.68 8.80
C TRP A 110 5.77 15.93 7.93
N GLU A 111 4.71 16.74 7.80
CA GLU A 111 4.56 17.94 6.96
C GLU A 111 4.85 17.74 5.46
N ASN A 112 5.40 16.58 5.06
CA ASN A 112 5.93 16.32 3.73
C ASN A 112 5.36 15.06 3.06
N ARG A 113 4.41 14.35 3.70
CA ARG A 113 3.70 13.20 3.10
C ARG A 113 2.23 13.22 3.48
N MET A 114 1.36 13.24 2.46
CA MET A 114 -0.08 13.43 2.64
C MET A 114 -0.86 12.45 1.76
N TYR A 115 -1.58 11.54 2.41
CA TYR A 115 -2.40 10.52 1.77
C TYR A 115 -3.83 10.57 2.29
N ALA A 116 -4.79 10.27 1.43
CA ALA A 116 -6.18 10.08 1.79
C ALA A 116 -6.71 8.82 1.11
N VAL A 117 -7.78 8.24 1.65
CA VAL A 117 -8.46 7.09 1.06
C VAL A 117 -9.81 7.51 0.50
N GLU A 118 -10.18 7.00 -0.68
CA GLU A 118 -11.50 7.28 -1.26
C GLU A 118 -12.62 6.52 -0.52
N ASN A 119 -12.32 5.30 -0.07
CA ASN A 119 -13.27 4.42 0.61
C ASN A 119 -12.59 3.75 1.82
N GLY A 120 -13.22 3.86 3.00
CA GLY A 120 -12.67 3.40 4.27
C GLY A 120 -11.94 4.52 5.01
N ASP A 121 -11.04 4.12 5.89
CA ASP A 121 -10.16 4.96 6.69
C ASP A 121 -8.75 4.38 6.74
N ILE A 122 -7.87 5.01 7.51
CA ILE A 122 -6.48 4.63 7.70
C ILE A 122 -6.33 4.38 9.19
N ASP A 123 -5.90 3.18 9.55
CA ASP A 123 -5.69 2.72 10.93
C ASP A 123 -4.22 2.53 11.28
N LEU A 124 -3.41 2.24 10.27
CA LEU A 124 -1.97 2.03 10.42
C LEU A 124 -1.23 2.66 9.23
N VAL A 125 -0.15 3.38 9.54
CA VAL A 125 0.86 3.74 8.55
C VAL A 125 2.20 3.21 9.02
N ILE A 126 2.94 2.56 8.11
CA ILE A 126 4.35 2.24 8.27
C ILE A 126 5.12 3.00 7.21
N GLU A 127 6.21 3.63 7.62
CA GLU A 127 7.15 4.27 6.71
C GLU A 127 8.55 3.72 6.98
N ALA A 128 9.17 3.15 5.96
CA ALA A 128 10.51 2.60 5.99
C ALA A 128 11.42 3.36 5.03
N TRP A 129 12.59 3.73 5.53
CA TRP A 129 13.71 4.23 4.72
C TRP A 129 14.83 3.19 4.78
N ASP A 130 16.09 3.59 4.65
CA ASP A 130 17.25 2.70 4.53
C ASP A 130 17.20 1.44 5.43
N ASN A 131 17.56 1.57 6.71
CA ASN A 131 17.45 0.50 7.72
C ASN A 131 16.58 0.91 8.91
N GLY A 132 15.91 2.06 8.77
CA GLY A 132 15.02 2.65 9.76
C GLY A 132 13.58 2.58 9.29
N PHE A 133 12.68 2.68 10.26
CA PHE A 133 11.26 2.78 10.02
C PHE A 133 10.62 3.50 11.18
N GLU A 134 9.42 4.00 10.95
CA GLU A 134 8.48 4.38 11.98
C GLU A 134 7.10 3.81 11.63
N ALA A 135 6.30 3.60 12.66
CA ALA A 135 4.95 3.08 12.54
C ALA A 135 4.01 3.86 13.44
N TRP A 136 2.79 4.08 12.96
CA TRP A 136 1.77 4.86 13.67
C TRP A 136 0.43 4.16 13.60
N LYS A 137 -0.21 4.04 14.76
CA LYS A 137 -1.65 3.83 14.83
C LYS A 137 -2.32 5.16 14.52
N VAL A 138 -3.28 5.13 13.61
CA VAL A 138 -4.06 6.27 13.19
C VAL A 138 -5.44 6.17 13.83
N THR A 139 -5.95 7.29 14.32
CA THR A 139 -7.29 7.42 14.90
C THR A 139 -7.97 8.65 14.31
N PRO A 140 -9.29 8.82 14.50
CA PRO A 140 -9.98 10.04 14.07
C PRO A 140 -9.37 11.33 14.66
N ASP A 141 -8.73 11.22 15.82
CA ASP A 141 -8.17 12.34 16.58
C ASP A 141 -6.67 12.59 16.30
N GLY A 142 -5.99 11.69 15.56
CA GLY A 142 -4.59 11.89 15.18
C GLY A 142 -3.76 10.61 15.12
N PHE A 143 -2.46 10.75 15.42
CA PHE A 143 -1.46 9.71 15.23
C PHE A 143 -0.78 9.35 16.54
N VAL A 144 -0.69 8.05 16.81
CA VAL A 144 0.03 7.50 17.95
C VAL A 144 1.19 6.68 17.42
N LYS A 145 2.43 7.11 17.67
CA LYS A 145 3.64 6.37 17.28
C LYS A 145 3.69 5.03 18.04
N ILE A 146 3.85 3.94 17.31
CA ILE A 146 3.91 2.56 17.82
C ILE A 146 5.20 1.83 17.42
N THR A 147 6.20 2.54 16.89
CA THR A 147 7.47 1.97 16.39
C THR A 147 8.11 0.97 17.35
N ASP A 148 8.12 1.26 18.66
CA ASP A 148 8.75 0.40 19.68
C ASP A 148 8.00 -0.92 19.91
N SER A 149 6.74 -1.03 19.47
CA SER A 149 5.93 -2.24 19.56
C SER A 149 6.01 -3.12 18.32
N VAL A 150 6.65 -2.64 17.24
CA VAL A 150 6.73 -3.34 15.96
C VAL A 150 8.04 -4.08 15.85
N SER A 151 7.98 -5.40 15.62
CA SER A 151 9.16 -6.17 15.24
C SER A 151 9.49 -5.90 13.78
N LYS A 152 10.78 -5.76 13.45
CA LYS A 152 11.22 -5.48 12.09
C LYS A 152 12.45 -6.29 11.70
N ALA A 153 12.59 -6.54 10.41
CA ALA A 153 13.82 -7.02 9.82
C ALA A 153 14.02 -6.40 8.44
N PHE A 154 15.29 -6.15 8.10
CA PHE A 154 15.71 -5.60 6.83
C PHE A 154 16.84 -6.43 6.24
N ASN A 155 16.78 -6.68 4.94
CA ASN A 155 17.87 -7.24 4.17
C ASN A 155 18.17 -6.30 2.99
N ALA A 156 19.30 -5.61 3.05
CA ALA A 156 19.77 -4.71 2.01
C ALA A 156 20.66 -5.49 1.03
N GLY A 157 20.03 -6.13 0.05
CA GLY A 157 20.69 -6.79 -1.09
C GLY A 157 20.62 -5.92 -2.35
N GLU A 158 20.53 -6.56 -3.51
CA GLU A 158 20.18 -5.88 -4.77
C GLU A 158 18.83 -5.18 -4.65
N HIS A 159 17.86 -5.85 -4.02
CA HIS A 159 16.60 -5.27 -3.56
C HIS A 159 16.59 -5.22 -2.03
N ILE A 160 16.02 -4.16 -1.48
CA ILE A 160 15.73 -4.05 -0.06
C ILE A 160 14.50 -4.91 0.22
N LYS A 161 14.62 -5.78 1.22
CA LYS A 161 13.49 -6.56 1.75
C LYS A 161 13.20 -6.09 3.16
N ALA A 162 11.97 -5.69 3.39
CA ALA A 162 11.49 -5.22 4.69
C ALA A 162 10.35 -6.12 5.17
N GLU A 163 10.42 -6.49 6.44
CA GLU A 163 9.37 -7.23 7.12
C GLU A 163 9.03 -6.57 8.45
N PHE A 164 7.74 -6.56 8.77
CA PHE A 164 7.20 -6.01 10.01
C PHE A 164 6.20 -6.99 10.62
N ALA A 165 6.20 -7.10 11.96
CA ALA A 165 5.12 -7.71 12.73
C ALA A 165 4.58 -6.73 13.75
N ILE A 166 3.27 -6.48 13.67
CA ILE A 166 2.55 -5.48 14.45
C ILE A 166 1.53 -6.19 15.35
N PRO A 167 1.61 -6.06 16.68
CA PRO A 167 0.66 -6.67 17.59
C PRO A 167 -0.76 -6.16 17.36
N LEU A 168 -1.69 -7.06 17.07
CA LEU A 168 -3.08 -6.74 16.79
C LEU A 168 -3.84 -6.18 18.01
N GLU A 169 -3.36 -6.47 19.22
CA GLU A 169 -3.89 -5.92 20.46
C GLU A 169 -3.80 -4.38 20.52
N ILE A 170 -2.85 -3.76 19.80
CA ILE A 170 -2.73 -2.29 19.67
C ILE A 170 -4.01 -1.68 19.08
N PHE A 171 -4.69 -2.44 18.21
CA PHE A 171 -5.94 -2.07 17.58
C PHE A 171 -7.18 -2.64 18.31
N GLY A 172 -6.99 -3.30 19.45
CA GLY A 172 -8.08 -3.93 20.21
C GLY A 172 -8.59 -5.25 19.59
N ILE A 173 -7.84 -5.83 18.66
CA ILE A 173 -8.24 -7.03 17.93
C ILE A 173 -7.75 -8.27 18.69
N THR A 174 -8.67 -9.20 18.94
CA THR A 174 -8.39 -10.44 19.71
C THR A 174 -8.82 -11.72 18.99
N LYS A 175 -9.42 -11.62 17.80
CA LYS A 175 -9.97 -12.75 17.02
C LYS A 175 -9.68 -12.63 15.52
N ALA A 176 -8.44 -12.30 15.19
CA ALA A 176 -8.09 -11.90 13.83
C ALA A 176 -8.19 -13.00 12.77
N SER A 177 -7.84 -14.24 13.11
CA SER A 177 -7.57 -15.27 12.10
C SER A 177 -8.80 -15.78 11.32
N THR A 178 -10.03 -15.42 11.70
CA THR A 178 -11.25 -15.91 11.02
C THR A 178 -12.22 -14.83 10.55
N GLU A 179 -12.07 -13.58 11.00
CA GLU A 179 -13.03 -12.50 10.70
C GLU A 179 -12.35 -11.19 10.24
N LEU A 180 -11.02 -11.10 10.34
CA LEU A 180 -10.30 -9.88 10.01
C LEU A 180 -10.18 -9.68 8.50
N THR A 181 -10.66 -8.55 8.01
CA THR A 181 -10.32 -8.07 6.67
C THR A 181 -9.36 -6.90 6.82
N VAL A 182 -8.28 -6.91 6.05
CA VAL A 182 -7.30 -5.83 5.98
C VAL A 182 -7.27 -5.31 4.56
N LYS A 183 -7.23 -3.99 4.35
CA LYS A 183 -6.89 -3.41 3.06
C LYS A 183 -5.60 -2.63 3.17
N ALA A 184 -4.75 -2.72 2.16
CA ALA A 184 -3.49 -1.98 2.17
C ALA A 184 -3.16 -1.36 0.81
N ALA A 185 -2.55 -0.18 0.85
CA ALA A 185 -1.80 0.40 -0.24
C ALA A 185 -0.30 0.38 0.07
N PHE A 186 0.51 0.21 -0.96
CA PHE A 186 1.96 0.13 -0.89
C PHE A 186 2.55 1.10 -1.91
N VAL A 187 3.45 1.96 -1.46
CA VAL A 187 3.97 3.05 -2.28
C VAL A 187 5.43 3.31 -1.98
N LEU A 188 6.22 3.52 -3.03
CA LEU A 188 7.49 4.22 -2.92
C LEU A 188 7.23 5.72 -3.06
N THR A 189 7.41 6.45 -1.97
CA THR A 189 6.94 7.82 -1.84
C THR A 189 8.07 8.82 -1.60
N GLY A 190 7.99 9.94 -2.30
CA GLY A 190 8.80 11.12 -2.07
C GLY A 190 8.16 12.06 -1.05
N GLY A 191 8.66 13.30 -1.00
CA GLY A 191 8.05 14.36 -0.20
C GLY A 191 6.88 15.05 -0.91
N THR A 192 6.52 16.22 -0.42
CA THR A 192 5.61 17.16 -1.08
C THR A 192 6.39 18.29 -1.76
N SER A 193 5.75 18.99 -2.70
CA SER A 193 6.29 20.25 -3.23
C SER A 193 6.39 21.31 -2.14
N ASP A 194 7.26 22.32 -2.30
CA ASP A 194 7.50 23.38 -1.31
C ASP A 194 6.24 24.11 -0.84
N ASN A 195 5.21 24.17 -1.67
CA ASN A 195 3.91 24.78 -1.37
C ASN A 195 2.85 23.78 -0.88
N GLY A 196 3.22 22.52 -0.66
CA GLY A 196 2.35 21.45 -0.17
C GLY A 196 1.25 21.00 -1.13
N THR A 197 1.23 21.44 -2.40
CA THR A 197 0.12 21.13 -3.32
C THR A 197 0.29 19.81 -4.07
N VAL A 198 1.53 19.30 -4.16
CA VAL A 198 1.86 18.07 -4.87
C VAL A 198 2.47 17.06 -3.90
N GLN A 199 1.98 15.83 -3.90
CA GLN A 199 2.61 14.65 -3.29
C GLN A 199 3.35 13.88 -4.39
N TRP A 200 4.61 13.53 -4.16
CA TRP A 200 5.39 12.72 -5.09
C TRP A 200 5.30 11.24 -4.70
N ALA A 201 4.96 10.38 -5.65
CA ALA A 201 5.00 8.92 -5.47
C ALA A 201 5.58 8.24 -6.72
N ALA A 202 6.70 7.53 -6.53
CA ALA A 202 7.53 6.98 -7.58
C ALA A 202 6.91 5.74 -8.16
N ASP A 203 6.30 4.95 -7.29
CA ASP A 203 5.76 3.68 -7.67
C ASP A 203 4.70 3.23 -6.67
N PHE A 204 3.74 2.47 -7.15
CA PHE A 204 2.69 1.86 -6.37
C PHE A 204 2.63 0.39 -6.72
N LEU A 205 2.32 -0.45 -5.73
CA LEU A 205 1.86 -1.77 -6.09
C LEU A 205 0.56 -1.58 -6.90
N PRO A 206 0.41 -2.21 -8.09
CA PRO A 206 -0.37 -1.61 -9.18
C PRO A 206 -1.80 -1.16 -8.85
N GLU A 207 -2.22 -0.09 -9.52
CA GLU A 207 -3.61 0.40 -9.61
C GLU A 207 -4.23 0.92 -8.30
N GLN A 208 -3.41 1.49 -7.40
CA GLN A 208 -3.87 1.99 -6.10
C GLN A 208 -4.13 3.51 -6.11
N GLU A 209 -3.54 4.21 -7.05
CA GLU A 209 -3.44 5.67 -7.08
C GLU A 209 -4.51 6.36 -7.94
N ALA A 210 -4.72 7.65 -7.67
CA ALA A 210 -5.46 8.54 -8.57
C ALA A 210 -4.60 8.94 -9.77
N THR A 211 -5.21 9.47 -10.84
CA THR A 211 -4.43 10.02 -11.96
C THR A 211 -3.53 11.18 -11.51
N PRO A 212 -2.22 11.18 -11.90
CA PRO A 212 -1.31 12.29 -11.62
C PRO A 212 -1.81 13.64 -12.17
N VAL A 213 -1.53 14.74 -11.46
CA VAL A 213 -1.91 16.11 -11.87
C VAL A 213 -0.76 16.90 -12.49
N SER A 214 0.49 16.47 -12.30
CA SER A 214 1.69 17.11 -12.86
C SER A 214 2.74 16.07 -13.25
N GLY A 215 3.08 16.02 -14.54
CA GLY A 215 4.06 15.06 -15.07
C GLY A 215 3.77 13.61 -14.65
N ASP A 216 4.73 12.71 -14.85
CA ASP A 216 4.50 11.27 -14.67
C ASP A 216 4.40 10.84 -13.19
N SER A 217 4.37 11.72 -12.18
CA SER A 217 4.47 11.26 -10.77
C SER A 217 4.03 12.25 -9.67
N GLY A 218 3.53 13.43 -10.05
CA GLY A 218 3.04 14.42 -9.10
C GLY A 218 1.54 14.32 -8.96
N TYR A 219 1.07 14.05 -7.74
CA TYR A 219 -0.35 13.92 -7.42
C TYR A 219 -0.82 15.12 -6.62
N GLN A 220 -2.10 15.50 -6.76
CA GLN A 220 -2.68 16.52 -5.90
C GLN A 220 -2.57 16.05 -4.45
N ALA A 221 -2.00 16.87 -3.57
CA ALA A 221 -1.95 16.57 -2.15
C ALA A 221 -3.30 16.93 -1.46
N PRO A 222 -3.80 16.10 -0.52
CA PRO A 222 -3.32 14.74 -0.23
C PRO A 222 -3.56 13.80 -1.41
N LEU A 223 -2.62 12.89 -1.68
CA LEU A 223 -2.76 11.87 -2.72
C LEU A 223 -3.89 10.93 -2.31
N VAL A 224 -4.94 10.90 -3.12
CA VAL A 224 -6.12 10.04 -2.87
C VAL A 224 -5.86 8.65 -3.44
N LEU A 225 -5.80 7.65 -2.56
CA LEU A 225 -5.80 6.24 -2.91
C LEU A 225 -7.21 5.85 -3.38
N LYS A 226 -7.30 5.41 -4.64
CA LYS A 226 -8.55 4.99 -5.28
C LYS A 226 -8.90 3.54 -4.98
N SER A 227 -7.88 2.72 -4.75
CA SER A 227 -8.05 1.33 -4.40
C SER A 227 -7.01 0.91 -3.36
N MET A 228 -7.32 -0.18 -2.65
CA MET A 228 -6.41 -0.86 -1.73
C MET A 228 -6.60 -2.36 -1.92
N ILE A 229 -5.51 -3.11 -1.86
CA ILE A 229 -5.58 -4.57 -1.98
C ILE A 229 -6.25 -5.11 -0.72
N THR A 230 -7.29 -5.93 -0.91
CA THR A 230 -8.03 -6.53 0.20
C THR A 230 -7.45 -7.91 0.55
N TYR A 231 -7.22 -8.15 1.83
CA TYR A 231 -6.71 -9.38 2.41
C TYR A 231 -7.73 -9.92 3.41
N SER A 232 -8.18 -11.15 3.23
CA SER A 232 -9.22 -11.77 4.07
C SER A 232 -8.95 -13.26 4.30
N PRO A 233 -9.42 -13.89 5.38
CA PRO A 233 -9.15 -15.29 5.67
C PRO A 233 -9.73 -16.20 4.58
N GLU A 234 -9.04 -17.30 4.27
CA GLU A 234 -9.59 -18.37 3.43
C GLU A 234 -10.85 -18.97 4.07
N HIS A 235 -11.88 -19.24 3.25
CA HIS A 235 -13.15 -19.84 3.68
C HIS A 235 -13.17 -21.37 3.53
#